data_AF-A0A352XU88-F1
#
_entry.id   AF-A0A352XU88-F1
#
_cell.length_a   1.000
_cell.length_b   1.000
_cell.length_c   1.000
_cell.angle_alpha   90.00
_cell.angle_beta   90.00
_cell.angle_gamma   90.00
#
_symmetry.space_group_name_H-M   'P 1'
#
loop_
_entity.id
_entity.type
_entity.pdbx_description
1 polymer ?
#
loop_
_entity_poly.entity_id
_entity_poly.type
_entity_poly.pdbx_seq_one_letter_code
_entity_poly.pdbx_strand_id
1 'polypeptide(L)' 'RVYNGVVNIGVRPTFNEKERIVEVHLLDVQPDLYDKRITIEFIARLRDEQRFATIDALKSQIAADVQQARQVLN' A
#
# COMPACT_ATOMS: atom_id res chain seq x y z
N ARG A 1 12.82 9.55 -10.89
CA ARG A 1 13.40 8.77 -9.77
C ARG A 1 12.48 7.59 -9.52
N VAL A 2 13.03 6.43 -9.18
CA VAL A 2 12.24 5.23 -8.86
C VAL A 2 12.36 4.98 -7.36
N TYR A 3 11.24 4.67 -6.72
CA TYR A 3 11.15 4.41 -5.30
C TYR A 3 10.42 3.08 -5.08
N ASN A 4 10.94 2.27 -4.18
CA ASN A 4 10.29 1.04 -3.77
C ASN A 4 9.11 1.36 -2.85
N GLY A 5 8.04 0.58 -2.93
CA GLY A 5 6.83 0.82 -2.18
C GLY A 5 5.93 -0.40 -2.08
N VAL A 6 5.01 -0.34 -1.13
CA VAL A 6 3.83 -1.22 -1.09
C VAL A 6 2.61 -0.41 -1.46
N VAL A 7 1.67 -1.05 -2.15
CA VAL A 7 0.43 -0.40 -2.60
C VAL A 7 -0.76 -1.20 -2.13
N ASN A 8 -1.72 -0.50 -1.51
CA ASN A 8 -3.04 -1.03 -1.26
C ASN A 8 -3.99 -0.48 -2.34
N ILE A 9 -4.76 -1.38 -2.95
CA ILE A 9 -5.82 -1.01 -3.89
C ILE A 9 -7.10 -1.59 -3.35
N GLY A 10 -8.03 -0.72 -2.95
CA GLY A 10 -9.17 -1.15 -2.18
C GLY A 10 -10.38 -0.24 -2.28
N VAL A 11 -11.48 -0.68 -1.69
CA VAL A 11 -12.71 0.12 -1.57
C VAL A 11 -12.92 0.54 -0.12
N ARG A 12 -13.42 1.76 0.10
CA ARG A 12 -13.81 2.24 1.44
C ARG A 12 -15.33 2.10 1.64
N PRO A 13 -15.85 0.93 2.05
CA PRO A 13 -17.29 0.75 2.23
C PRO A 13 -17.86 1.67 3.33
N THR A 14 -17.04 2.11 4.28
CA THR A 14 -17.45 2.90 5.45
C THR A 14 -17.97 4.29 5.10
N PHE A 15 -17.66 4.85 3.92
CA PHE A 15 -18.10 6.18 3.51
C PHE A 15 -19.23 6.17 2.47
N ASN A 16 -19.86 5.02 2.19
CA ASN A 16 -20.83 4.85 1.09
C ASN A 16 -20.27 5.17 -0.31
N GLU A 17 -18.95 5.38 -0.40
CA GLU A 17 -18.23 5.63 -1.63
C GLU A 17 -17.88 4.29 -2.27
N LYS A 18 -18.36 4.08 -3.51
CA LYS A 18 -18.01 2.90 -4.33
C LYS A 18 -16.65 3.06 -5.01
N GLU A 19 -15.90 4.10 -4.67
CA GLU A 19 -14.68 4.45 -5.36
C GLU A 19 -13.51 3.61 -4.84
N ARG A 20 -12.76 3.09 -5.80
CA ARG A 20 -11.52 2.36 -5.55
C ARG A 20 -10.41 3.37 -5.30
N ILE A 21 -9.72 3.22 -4.19
CA ILE A 21 -8.58 4.04 -3.81
C ILE A 21 -7.30 3.25 -4.04
N VAL A 22 -6.25 3.95 -4.46
CA VAL A 22 -4.89 3.44 -4.57
C VAL A 22 -4.03 4.22 -3.58
N GLU A 23 -3.56 3.56 -2.53
CA GLU A 23 -2.72 4.15 -1.49
C GLU A 23 -1.32 3.50 -1.57
N VAL A 24 -0.28 4.31 -1.77
CA VAL A 24 1.12 3.84 -1.86
C VAL A 24 1.87 4.29 -0.61
N HIS A 25 2.56 3.36 0.04
CA HIS A 25 3.55 3.64 1.07
C HIS A 25 4.95 3.41 0.49
N LEU A 26 5.72 4.49 0.36
CA LEU A 26 7.11 4.42 -0.09
C LEU A 26 8.01 3.93 1.03
N LEU A 27 8.94 3.03 0.69
CA LEU A 27 9.90 2.46 1.63
C LEU A 27 11.11 3.39 1.77
N ASP A 28 11.51 3.63 3.02
CA ASP A 28 12.75 4.33 3.41
C ASP A 28 12.88 5.80 2.94
N VAL A 29 11.86 6.36 2.30
CA VAL A 29 11.85 7.73 1.77
C VAL A 29 10.52 8.43 2.03
N GLN A 30 10.57 9.75 2.10
CA GLN A 30 9.38 10.60 2.29
C GLN A 30 9.45 11.85 1.39
N PRO A 31 9.45 11.67 0.05
CA PRO A 31 9.40 12.82 -0.86
C PRO A 31 8.05 13.53 -0.77
N ASP A 32 8.06 14.84 -0.97
CA ASP A 32 6.83 15.60 -1.20
C ASP A 32 6.31 15.32 -2.62
N LEU A 33 5.14 14.70 -2.69
CA LEU A 33 4.48 14.28 -3.94
C LEU A 33 3.15 15.00 -4.18
N TYR A 34 2.77 15.98 -3.36
CA TYR A 34 1.55 16.74 -3.59
C TYR A 34 1.61 17.46 -4.94
N ASP A 35 0.48 17.45 -5.65
CA ASP A 35 0.32 17.99 -7.01
C ASP A 35 1.29 17.43 -8.07
N LYS A 36 1.94 16.29 -7.79
CA LYS A 36 2.79 15.60 -8.75
C LYS A 36 2.05 14.45 -9.41
N ARG A 37 2.22 14.32 -10.74
CA ARG A 37 1.86 13.09 -11.44
C ARG A 37 2.92 12.03 -11.16
N ILE A 38 2.51 10.89 -10.66
CA ILE A 38 3.34 9.72 -10.44
C ILE A 38 2.88 8.56 -11.32
N THR A 39 3.77 7.59 -11.54
CA THR A 39 3.46 6.32 -12.20
C THR A 39 3.73 5.21 -11.18
N ILE A 40 2.84 4.21 -11.13
CA ILE A 40 2.96 3.04 -10.26
C ILE A 40 3.18 1.83 -11.17
N GLU A 41 4.25 1.08 -10.90
CA GLU A 41 4.55 -0.18 -11.58
C GLU A 41 4.30 -1.34 -10.62
N PHE A 42 3.38 -2.24 -10.99
CA PHE A 42 3.05 -3.41 -10.17
C PHE A 42 4.03 -4.55 -10.46
N ILE A 43 4.86 -4.89 -9.47
CA ILE A 43 5.87 -5.95 -9.60
C ILE A 43 5.31 -7.32 -9.16
N ALA A 44 4.67 -7.37 -8.00
CA ALA A 44 4.05 -8.58 -7.48
C ALA A 44 2.82 -8.26 -6.62
N ARG A 45 1.86 -9.18 -6.63
CA ARG A 45 0.73 -9.16 -5.71
C ARG A 45 1.07 -9.97 -4.47
N LEU A 46 1.03 -9.33 -3.30
CA LEU A 46 1.37 -9.99 -2.03
C LEU A 46 0.20 -10.78 -1.43
N ARG A 47 -1.00 -10.19 -1.44
CA ARG A 47 -2.21 -10.79 -0.86
C ARG A 47 -3.50 -10.13 -1.36
N ASP A 48 -4.64 -10.72 -0.98
CA ASP A 48 -5.97 -10.11 -1.07
C ASP A 48 -6.21 -9.02 -0.03
N GLU A 49 -7.21 -8.19 -0.28
CA GLU A 49 -7.76 -7.27 0.73
C GLU A 49 -8.36 -8.08 1.89
N GLN A 50 -8.12 -7.62 3.11
CA GLN A 50 -8.57 -8.31 4.32
C GLN A 50 -9.13 -7.29 5.30
N ARG A 51 -10.25 -7.65 5.94
CA ARG A 51 -10.78 -6.92 7.09
C ARG A 51 -10.06 -7.37 8.35
N PHE A 52 -9.71 -6.43 9.20
CA PHE A 52 -9.07 -6.71 10.49
C PHE A 52 -10.03 -6.36 11.61
N ALA A 53 -10.08 -7.23 12.63
CA ALA A 53 -10.92 -7.01 13.80
C ALA A 53 -10.36 -5.91 14.72
N THR A 54 -9.06 -5.64 14.67
CA THR A 54 -8.37 -4.64 15.49
C THR A 54 -7.34 -3.85 14.70
N ILE A 55 -7.02 -2.65 15.20
CA ILE A 55 -5.98 -1.79 14.63
C ILE A 55 -4.61 -2.47 14.73
N ASP A 56 -4.33 -3.19 15.82
CA ASP A 56 -3.05 -3.86 15.99
C ASP A 56 -2.87 -5.00 14.99
N ALA A 57 -3.92 -5.77 14.70
CA ALA A 57 -3.88 -6.79 13.66
C ALA A 57 -3.59 -6.19 12.28
N LEU A 58 -4.20 -5.04 11.96
CA LEU A 58 -3.92 -4.31 10.72
C LEU A 58 -2.45 -3.85 10.66
N LYS A 59 -1.94 -3.25 11.75
CA LYS A 59 -0.54 -2.80 11.82
C LYS A 59 0.45 -3.95 11.64
N SER A 60 0.21 -5.07 12.33
CA SER A 60 1.03 -6.27 12.20
C SER A 60 1.05 -6.81 10.77
N GLN A 61 -0.11 -6.84 10.11
CA GLN A 61 -0.16 -7.28 8.71
C GLN A 61 0.59 -6.31 7.79
N ILE A 62 0.42 -4.99 7.93
CA ILE A 62 1.17 -4.01 7.13
C ILE A 62 2.68 -4.19 7.30
N ALA A 63 3.14 -4.44 8.53
CA ALA A 63 4.57 -4.69 8.78
C ALA A 63 5.07 -5.95 8.07
N ALA A 64 4.28 -7.04 8.09
CA ALA A 64 4.59 -8.27 7.36
C ALA A 64 4.60 -8.05 5.83
N ASP A 65 3.62 -7.30 5.30
CA ASP A 65 3.53 -6.96 3.88
C ASP A 65 4.78 -6.17 3.44
N VAL A 66 5.25 -5.21 4.24
CA VAL A 66 6.48 -4.45 3.98
C VAL A 66 7.71 -5.36 3.99
N GLN A 67 7.82 -6.29 4.93
CA GLN A 67 8.93 -7.25 4.97
C GLN A 67 8.95 -8.14 3.73
N GLN A 68 7.78 -8.66 3.32
CA GLN A 68 7.65 -9.48 2.12
C GLN A 68 7.97 -8.68 0.85
N ALA A 69 7.50 -7.43 0.76
CA ALA A 69 7.79 -6.55 -0.37
C ALA A 69 9.30 -6.31 -0.54
N ARG A 70 10.02 -6.13 0.56
CA ARG A 70 11.49 -6.00 0.53
C ARG A 70 12.16 -7.24 -0.04
N GLN A 71 11.66 -8.44 0.26
CA GLN A 71 12.21 -9.67 -0.30
C GLN A 71 11.95 -9.78 -1.82
N VAL A 72 10.82 -9.26 -2.30
CA VAL A 72 10.45 -9.31 -3.73
C VAL A 72 11.17 -8.25 -4.56
N LEU A 73 11.43 -7.06 -3.98
CA LEU A 73 12.02 -5.92 -4.67
C LEU A 73 13.56 -5.89 -4.63
N ASN A 74 14.18 -6.86 -3.97
CA ASN A 74 15.64 -7.04 -3.91
C ASN A 74 16.19 -7.80 -5.12
#